data_AF-A0A066W3S2-F1
#
_entry.id   AF-A0A066W3S2-F1
#
_cell.length_a   1.000
_cell.length_b   1.000
_cell.length_c   1.000
_cell.angle_alpha   90.00
_cell.angle_beta   90.00
_cell.angle_gamma   90.00
#
_symmetry.space_group_name_H-M   'P 1'
#
loop_
_entity.id
_entity.type
_entity.pdbx_description
1 polymer ?
#
loop_
_entity_poly.entity_id
_entity_poly.type
_entity_poly.pdbx_seq_one_letter_code
_entity_poly.pdbx_strand_id
1 'polypeptide(L)' 'MAFLGFKAYPTPIWKPLGPFIVASGIVFWGVNALQNSMVKSGENAKDPRNPYGQKVHKESHH' A
#
# COMPACT_ATOMS: atom_id res chain seq x y z
N MET A 1 -28.03 5.19 -21.71
CA MET A 1 -27.28 5.85 -22.80
C MET A 1 -27.18 7.33 -22.51
N ALA A 2 -26.00 7.86 -22.16
CA ALA A 2 -25.82 9.31 -22.10
C ALA A 2 -25.60 9.81 -23.54
N PHE A 3 -26.66 10.34 -24.15
CA PHE A 3 -26.76 10.63 -25.58
C PHE A 3 -25.95 11.87 -26.05
N LEU A 4 -25.33 12.64 -25.16
CA LEU A 4 -24.60 13.88 -25.50
C LEU A 4 -23.22 14.01 -24.85
N GLY A 5 -22.55 12.88 -24.55
CA GLY A 5 -21.22 12.87 -23.96
C GLY A 5 -21.17 13.40 -22.52
N PHE A 6 -20.37 12.78 -21.67
CA PHE A 6 -20.14 13.32 -20.33
C PHE A 6 -19.22 14.53 -20.42
N LYS A 7 -19.79 15.74 -20.30
CA LYS A 7 -19.00 16.96 -20.12
C LYS A 7 -18.34 16.90 -18.74
N ALA A 8 -17.02 16.99 -18.69
CA ALA A 8 -16.29 17.11 -17.42
C ALA A 8 -16.51 18.52 -16.85
N TYR A 9 -17.10 18.61 -15.67
CA TYR A 9 -17.30 19.86 -14.95
C TYR A 9 -16.19 20.03 -13.90
N PRO A 10 -15.67 21.25 -13.69
CA PRO A 10 -14.59 21.50 -12.74
C PRO A 10 -15.11 21.48 -11.29
N THR A 11 -15.46 20.31 -10.79
CA THR A 11 -15.88 20.12 -9.40
C THR A 11 -14.67 20.17 -8.46
N PRO A 12 -14.79 20.81 -7.29
CA PRO A 12 -13.68 20.90 -6.35
C PRO A 12 -13.47 19.56 -5.63
N ILE A 13 -12.58 18.71 -6.15
CA ILE A 13 -12.29 17.36 -5.60
C ILE A 13 -11.21 17.44 -4.50
N TRP A 14 -10.14 18.20 -4.74
CA TRP A 14 -8.97 18.23 -3.86
C TRP A 14 -9.26 18.82 -2.47
N LYS A 15 -10.10 19.85 -2.39
CA LYS A 15 -10.41 20.54 -1.14
C LYS A 15 -11.14 19.64 -0.12
N PRO A 16 -12.23 18.93 -0.48
CA PRO A 16 -12.86 17.99 0.45
C PRO A 16 -12.10 16.66 0.59
N LEU A 17 -11.46 16.15 -0.46
CA LEU A 17 -10.81 14.83 -0.40
C LEU A 17 -9.36 14.85 0.11
N GLY A 18 -8.72 16.02 0.17
CA GLY A 18 -7.33 16.17 0.60
C GLY A 18 -6.99 15.45 1.92
N PRO A 19 -7.77 15.64 3.01
CA PRO A 19 -7.51 14.96 4.28
C PRO A 19 -7.54 13.43 4.18
N PHE A 20 -8.43 12.87 3.35
CA PHE A 20 -8.54 11.42 3.15
C PHE A 20 -7.36 10.87 2.35
N ILE A 21 -6.91 11.62 1.33
CA ILE A 21 -5.73 11.25 0.55
C ILE A 21 -4.50 11.23 1.48
N VAL A 22 -4.31 12.27 2.30
CA VAL A 22 -3.21 12.32 3.28
C VAL A 22 -3.30 11.16 4.28
N ALA A 23 -4.48 10.92 4.85
CA ALA A 23 -4.70 9.81 5.77
C ALA A 23 -4.38 8.45 5.12
N SER A 24 -4.79 8.24 3.86
CA SER A 24 -4.47 7.02 3.13
C SER A 24 -2.97 6.82 2.94
N GLY A 25 -2.23 7.90 2.66
CA GLY A 25 -0.76 7.87 2.58
C GLY A 25 -0.10 7.46 3.91
N ILE A 26 -0.58 8.01 5.03
CA ILE A 26 -0.08 7.68 6.37
C ILE A 26 -0.34 6.20 6.69
N VAL A 27 -1.58 5.73 6.47
CA VAL A 27 -1.96 4.33 6.71
C VAL A 27 -1.16 3.39 5.83
N PHE A 28 -1.01 3.72 4.54
CA PHE A 28 -0.23 2.92 3.60
C PHE A 28 1.23 2.76 4.08
N TRP A 29 1.85 3.86 4.52
CA TRP A 29 3.21 3.81 5.06
C TRP A 29 3.30 2.96 6.32
N GLY A 30 2.36 3.14 7.27
CA GLY A 30 2.31 2.34 8.49
C GLY A 30 2.13 0.84 8.22
N VAL A 31 1.21 0.49 7.31
CA VAL A 31 0.98 -0.90 6.91
C VAL A 31 2.18 -1.49 6.20
N ASN A 32 2.87 -0.72 5.35
CA ASN A 32 4.09 -1.18 4.68
C ASN A 32 5.19 -1.50 5.71
N ALA A 33 5.42 -0.61 6.68
CA ALA A 33 6.39 -0.83 7.75
C ALA A 33 6.06 -2.08 8.58
N LEU A 34 4.80 -2.27 8.95
CA LEU A 34 4.32 -3.46 9.67
C LEU A 34 4.45 -4.74 8.84
N GLN A 35 4.14 -4.70 7.55
CA GLN A 35 4.32 -5.85 6.68
C GLN A 35 5.79 -6.27 6.59
N ASN A 36 6.72 -5.32 6.48
CA ASN A 36 8.15 -5.63 6.44
C ASN A 36 8.64 -6.33 7.72
N SER A 37 8.09 -6.00 8.89
CA SER A 37 8.45 -6.70 10.14
C SER A 37 7.77 -8.07 10.25
N MET A 38 6.51 -8.19 9.86
CA MET A 38 5.77 -9.47 9.90
C MET A 38 6.35 -10.49 8.93
N VAL A 39 6.76 -10.07 7.74
CA VAL A 39 7.35 -10.95 6.72
C VAL A 39 8.70 -11.53 7.17
N LYS A 40 9.41 -10.82 8.06
CA LYS A 40 10.68 -11.25 8.68
C LYS A 40 10.50 -12.05 9.97
N SER A 41 9.28 -12.12 10.51
CA SER A 41 9.00 -12.84 11.75
C SER A 41 9.23 -14.35 11.60
N GLY A 42 9.59 -15.03 12.70
CA GLY A 42 10.12 -16.40 12.65
C GLY A 42 9.17 -17.47 12.08
N GLU A 43 7.86 -17.25 12.08
CA GLU A 43 6.87 -18.14 11.45
C GLU A 43 6.75 -17.85 9.94
N ASN A 44 6.58 -16.58 9.58
CA ASN A 44 6.41 -16.16 8.18
C ASN A 44 7.69 -16.24 7.35
N ALA A 45 8.86 -16.13 7.97
CA ALA A 45 10.16 -16.28 7.29
C ALA A 45 10.40 -17.72 6.83
N LYS A 46 9.77 -18.70 7.50
CA LYS A 46 9.88 -20.13 7.19
C LYS A 46 8.79 -20.63 6.24
N ASP A 47 7.78 -19.80 5.96
CA ASP A 47 6.72 -20.17 5.02
C ASP A 47 7.26 -20.14 3.58
N PRO A 48 7.22 -21.27 2.83
CA PRO A 48 7.67 -21.33 1.44
C PRO A 48 6.83 -20.46 0.49
N ARG A 49 5.64 -20.00 0.91
CA ARG A 49 4.76 -19.12 0.13
C ARG A 49 5.15 -17.66 0.25
N ASN A 50 6.02 -17.30 1.17
CA ASN A 50 6.46 -15.93 1.36
C ASN A 50 7.32 -15.48 0.16
N PRO A 51 6.83 -14.58 -0.71
CA PRO A 51 7.56 -14.16 -1.90
C PRO A 51 8.82 -13.33 -1.55
N TYR A 52 8.92 -12.86 -0.31
CA TYR A 52 10.07 -12.11 0.19
C TYR A 52 11.11 -13.00 0.88
N GLY A 53 10.89 -14.32 1.00
CA GLY A 53 11.78 -15.23 1.72
C GLY A 53 13.25 -15.15 1.26
N GLN A 54 13.50 -15.01 -0.05
CA GLN A 54 14.85 -14.84 -0.58
C GLN A 54 15.51 -13.51 -0.16
N LYS A 55 14.73 -12.43 -0.10
CA LYS A 55 15.21 -11.10 0.32
C LYS A 55 15.48 -11.07 1.82
N VAL A 56 14.58 -11.67 2.61
CA VAL A 56 14.70 -11.81 4.06
C VAL A 56 15.94 -12.64 4.42
N HIS A 57 16.16 -13.79 3.77
CA HIS A 57 17.37 -14.59 3.97
C HIS A 57 18.63 -13.81 3.58
N LYS A 58 18.63 -13.10 2.46
CA LYS A 58 19.79 -12.29 2.03
C LYS A 58 20.13 -11.16 3.02
N GLU A 59 19.13 -10.51 3.60
CA GLU A 59 19.32 -9.46 4.62
C GLU A 59 19.76 -10.02 5.98
N SER A 60 19.44 -11.27 6.32
CA SER A 60 19.85 -11.91 7.58
C SER A 60 21.23 -12.59 7.52
N HIS A 61 21.77 -12.77 6.32
CA HIS A 61 23.13 -13.25 6.07
C HIS A 61 24.17 -12.12 5.91
N HIS A 62 23.81 -10.87 6.20
CA HIS A 62 24.69 -9.69 6.12
C HIS A 62 24.95 -9.09 7.49
#